data_AF-A0A9E0PYA3-F1
#
_entry.id   AF-A0A9E0PYA3-F1
#
_cell.length_a   1.000
_cell.length_b   1.000
_cell.length_c   1.000
_cell.angle_alpha   90.00
_cell.angle_beta   90.00
_cell.angle_gamma   90.00
#
_symmetry.space_group_name_H-M   'P 1'
#
loop_
_entity.id
_entity.type
_entity.pdbx_description
1 polymer ?
#
loop_
_entity_poly.entity_id
_entity_poly.type
_entity_poly.pdbx_seq_one_letter_code
_entity_poly.pdbx_strand_id
1 'polypeptide(L)'
;MTATDRFDTLPLAGAVLANLEQLGYARMTPVQAAALPLALAGHDLIAQAKTGSGKTAAFALALLQKLEARRFDVQALVLCPTRELAEQVSQEIRRLARAEDNVKVLTLTGGTPIKPQADSLAHGAHVVVGTPGRIID
;
A
#
# COMPACT_ATOMS: atom_id res chain seq x y z
N MET A 1 28.12 3.71 -6.93
CA MET A 1 26.96 4.29 -6.22
C MET A 1 26.13 5.01 -7.26
N THR A 2 25.15 4.33 -7.85
CA THR A 2 24.36 4.86 -8.97
C THR A 2 23.20 5.69 -8.45
N ALA A 3 22.88 6.81 -9.11
CA ALA A 3 21.80 7.75 -8.73
C ALA A 3 20.38 7.14 -8.70
N THR A 4 20.22 5.86 -9.05
CA THR A 4 18.96 5.15 -9.29
C THR A 4 18.23 4.65 -8.04
N ASP A 5 18.73 4.91 -6.83
CA ASP A 5 18.13 4.40 -5.59
C ASP A 5 17.46 5.48 -4.70
N ARG A 6 17.34 6.73 -5.18
CA ARG A 6 16.70 7.80 -4.40
C ARG A 6 15.23 7.96 -4.76
N PHE A 7 14.36 8.12 -3.77
CA PHE A 7 12.91 8.33 -3.99
C PHE A 7 12.59 9.64 -4.73
N ASP A 8 13.40 10.69 -4.55
CA ASP A 8 13.20 12.00 -5.19
C ASP A 8 13.54 12.03 -6.69
N THR A 9 14.03 10.91 -7.24
CA THR A 9 14.16 10.72 -8.68
C THR A 9 12.86 10.24 -9.35
N LEU A 10 11.84 9.93 -8.55
CA LEU A 10 10.53 9.46 -9.00
C LEU A 10 9.50 10.60 -8.95
N PRO A 11 8.43 10.52 -9.75
CA PRO A 11 7.36 11.53 -9.77
C PRO A 11 6.42 11.38 -8.57
N LEU A 12 6.96 11.49 -7.35
CA LEU A 12 6.21 11.46 -6.10
C LEU A 12 5.94 12.89 -5.60
N ALA A 13 4.77 13.11 -5.00
CA ALA A 13 4.44 14.40 -4.41
C ALA A 13 5.40 14.77 -3.26
N GLY A 14 5.66 16.07 -3.07
CA GLY A 14 6.56 16.54 -2.01
C GLY A 14 6.14 16.09 -0.60
N ALA A 15 4.84 16.03 -0.32
CA ALA A 15 4.30 15.51 0.94
C ALA A 15 4.63 14.03 1.15
N VAL A 16 4.58 13.22 0.08
CA VAL A 16 4.95 11.80 0.12
C VAL A 16 6.45 11.64 0.40
N LEU A 17 7.31 12.43 -0.26
CA LEU A 17 8.75 12.43 -0.01
C LEU A 17 9.09 12.82 1.44
N ALA A 18 8.44 13.86 1.97
CA ALA A 18 8.61 14.27 3.36
C ALA A 18 8.16 13.19 4.36
N ASN A 19 7.03 12.52 4.10
CA ASN A 19 6.58 11.41 4.93
C ASN A 19 7.55 10.22 4.87
N LEU A 20 8.08 9.89 3.69
CA LEU A 20 9.10 8.84 3.53
C LEU A 20 10.34 9.14 4.38
N GLU A 21 10.84 10.39 4.37
CA GLU A 21 11.96 10.81 5.22
C GLU A 21 11.64 10.63 6.71
N GLN A 22 10.46 11.08 7.17
CA GLN A 22 10.01 10.92 8.56
C GLN A 22 9.89 9.44 8.98
N LEU A 23 9.50 8.56 8.05
CA LEU A 23 9.39 7.13 8.27
C LEU A 23 10.74 6.39 8.19
N GLY A 24 11.82 7.09 7.85
CA GLY A 24 13.19 6.55 7.77
C GLY A 24 13.55 5.92 6.42
N TYR A 25 12.79 6.20 5.36
CA TYR A 25 13.08 5.72 4.00
C TYR A 25 14.16 6.58 3.34
N ALA A 26 15.43 6.35 3.73
CA ALA A 26 16.57 7.10 3.20
C ALA A 26 16.85 6.81 1.72
N ARG A 27 16.75 5.54 1.30
CA ARG A 27 16.96 5.07 -0.08
C ARG A 27 16.07 3.88 -0.38
N MET A 28 15.75 3.70 -1.65
CA MET A 28 15.04 2.53 -2.16
C MET A 28 15.89 1.28 -1.97
N THR A 29 15.27 0.20 -1.50
CA THR A 29 15.87 -1.13 -1.57
C THR A 29 15.98 -1.60 -3.03
N PRO A 30 16.81 -2.61 -3.36
CA PRO A 30 16.93 -3.09 -4.74
C PRO A 30 15.60 -3.48 -5.39
N VAL A 31 14.68 -4.10 -4.63
CA VAL A 31 13.36 -4.45 -5.15
C VAL A 31 12.45 -3.23 -5.35
N GLN A 32 12.58 -2.20 -4.50
CA GLN A 32 11.85 -0.93 -4.68
C GLN A 32 12.35 -0.19 -5.91
N ALA A 33 13.67 -0.06 -6.08
CA ALA A 33 14.27 0.61 -7.23
C ALA A 33 13.93 -0.09 -8.57
N ALA A 34 13.77 -1.42 -8.55
CA ALA A 34 13.35 -2.19 -9.72
C ALA A 34 11.83 -2.11 -10.00
N ALA A 35 10.99 -2.13 -8.96
CA ALA A 35 9.54 -2.27 -9.10
C ALA A 35 8.78 -0.94 -9.10
N LEU A 36 9.15 -0.01 -8.22
CA LEU A 36 8.38 1.22 -7.98
C LEU A 36 8.26 2.12 -9.24
N PRO A 37 9.33 2.37 -10.03
CA PRO A 37 9.20 3.19 -11.24
C PRO A 37 8.22 2.58 -12.25
N LEU A 38 8.27 1.25 -12.43
CA LEU A 38 7.38 0.53 -13.34
C LEU A 38 5.93 0.51 -12.82
N ALA A 39 5.75 0.36 -11.50
CA ALA A 39 4.44 0.37 -10.88
C ALA A 39 3.77 1.75 -10.96
N LEU A 40 4.55 2.84 -10.78
CA LEU A 40 4.09 4.21 -10.96
C LEU A 40 3.67 4.50 -12.41
N ALA A 41 4.39 3.92 -13.38
CA ALA A 41 4.01 3.95 -14.79
C ALA A 41 2.79 3.08 -15.14
N GLY A 42 2.29 2.28 -14.18
CA GLY A 42 1.09 1.48 -14.32
C GLY A 42 1.29 0.14 -15.03
N HIS A 43 2.51 -0.38 -15.07
CA HIS A 43 2.79 -1.73 -15.57
C HIS A 43 2.37 -2.80 -14.57
N ASP A 44 1.91 -3.94 -15.09
CA ASP A 44 1.74 -5.17 -14.32
C ASP A 44 3.11 -5.79 -14.02
N LEU A 45 3.30 -6.24 -12.78
CA LEU A 45 4.61 -6.69 -12.30
C LEU A 45 4.54 -8.06 -11.64
N ILE A 46 5.56 -8.87 -11.92
CA ILE A 46 5.91 -10.04 -11.13
C ILE A 46 7.24 -9.73 -10.44
N ALA A 47 7.22 -9.67 -9.12
CA ALA A 47 8.39 -9.36 -8.31
C ALA A 47 8.71 -10.51 -7.35
N GLN A 48 9.90 -11.10 -7.49
CA GLN A 48 10.40 -12.12 -6.56
C GLN A 48 11.47 -11.51 -5.66
N ALA A 49 11.20 -11.48 -4.35
CA ALA A 49 12.18 -11.05 -3.35
C ALA A 49 11.87 -11.68 -2.00
N LYS A 50 12.90 -11.82 -1.14
CA LYS A 50 12.74 -12.34 0.23
C LYS A 50 11.78 -11.50 1.09
N THR A 51 11.22 -12.08 2.14
CA THR A 51 10.47 -11.32 3.17
C THR A 51 11.36 -10.23 3.78
N GLY A 52 10.78 -9.08 4.13
CA GLY A 52 11.54 -7.94 4.66
C GLY A 52 12.35 -7.15 3.64
N SER A 53 12.26 -7.46 2.33
CA SER A 53 12.97 -6.72 1.28
C SER A 53 12.39 -5.34 0.94
N GLY A 54 11.26 -4.95 1.55
CA GLY A 54 10.61 -3.66 1.29
C GLY A 54 9.59 -3.65 0.14
N LYS A 55 9.14 -4.83 -0.33
CA LYS A 55 8.11 -4.96 -1.39
C LYS A 55 6.83 -4.17 -1.10
N THR A 56 6.39 -4.15 0.16
CA THR A 56 5.16 -3.47 0.57
C THR A 56 5.18 -1.99 0.20
N ALA A 57 6.26 -1.28 0.51
CA ALA A 57 6.37 0.13 0.16
C ALA A 57 6.36 0.36 -1.36
N ALA A 58 6.94 -0.55 -2.15
CA ALA A 58 6.96 -0.41 -3.61
C ALA A 58 5.55 -0.42 -4.20
N PHE A 59 4.71 -1.42 -3.88
CA PHE A 59 3.34 -1.43 -4.41
C PHE A 59 2.45 -0.42 -3.69
N ALA A 60 2.66 -0.15 -2.39
CA ALA A 60 1.84 0.77 -1.61
C ALA A 60 2.00 2.22 -2.08
N LEU A 61 3.21 2.67 -2.40
CA LEU A 61 3.42 4.00 -2.96
C LEU A 61 2.76 4.16 -4.33
N ALA A 62 2.88 3.15 -5.20
CA ALA A 62 2.24 3.18 -6.52
C ALA A 62 0.69 3.14 -6.44
N LEU A 63 0.16 2.34 -5.51
CA LEU A 63 -1.24 2.31 -5.10
C LEU A 63 -1.72 3.71 -4.68
N LEU A 64 -1.06 4.31 -3.69
CA LEU A 64 -1.48 5.58 -3.09
C LEU A 64 -1.44 6.72 -4.11
N GLN A 65 -0.44 6.73 -5.00
CA GLN A 65 -0.31 7.71 -6.09
C GLN A 65 -1.53 7.74 -7.03
N LYS A 66 -2.25 6.63 -7.15
CA LYS A 66 -3.41 6.49 -8.03
C LYS A 66 -4.74 6.75 -7.33
N LEU A 67 -4.76 6.92 -6.02
CA LEU A 67 -6.01 7.11 -5.28
C LEU A 67 -6.61 8.50 -5.52
N GLU A 68 -7.93 8.53 -5.64
CA GLU A 68 -8.74 9.73 -5.57
C GLU A 68 -9.36 9.82 -4.17
N ALA A 69 -8.67 10.48 -3.23
CA ALA A 69 -9.08 10.55 -1.81
C ALA A 69 -10.45 11.22 -1.54
N ARG A 70 -11.02 11.91 -2.53
CA ARG A 70 -12.36 12.51 -2.45
C ARG A 70 -13.47 11.51 -2.77
N ARG A 71 -13.14 10.37 -3.39
CA ARG A 71 -14.08 9.32 -3.74
C ARG A 71 -13.99 8.21 -2.70
N PHE A 72 -15.04 8.08 -1.90
CA PHE A 72 -15.12 7.11 -0.80
C PHE A 72 -15.58 5.72 -1.28
N ASP A 73 -14.95 5.21 -2.34
CA ASP A 73 -15.15 3.91 -2.96
C ASP A 73 -13.85 3.08 -2.95
N VAL A 74 -13.99 1.75 -2.99
CA VAL A 74 -12.81 0.86 -3.02
C VAL A 74 -12.13 1.01 -4.37
N GLN A 75 -10.91 1.54 -4.35
CA GLN A 75 -10.10 1.79 -5.54
C GLN A 75 -8.93 0.80 -5.65
N ALA A 76 -8.61 0.09 -4.56
CA ALA A 76 -7.57 -0.92 -4.56
C ALA A 76 -7.80 -2.05 -3.57
N LEU A 77 -7.34 -3.24 -3.97
CA LEU A 77 -7.41 -4.47 -3.20
C LEU A 77 -6.01 -5.09 -3.09
N VAL A 78 -5.62 -5.43 -1.86
CA VAL A 78 -4.39 -6.18 -1.58
C VAL A 78 -4.75 -7.50 -0.93
N LEU A 79 -4.49 -8.60 -1.63
CA LEU A 79 -4.73 -9.94 -1.13
C LEU A 79 -3.50 -10.45 -0.37
N CYS A 80 -3.71 -10.97 0.84
CA CYS A 80 -2.68 -11.54 1.68
C CYS A 80 -3.04 -12.99 2.07
N PRO A 81 -2.08 -13.92 2.08
CA PRO A 81 -2.34 -15.33 2.43
C PRO A 81 -2.72 -15.55 3.90
N THR A 82 -2.31 -14.65 4.81
CA THR A 82 -2.57 -14.79 6.24
C THR A 82 -3.11 -13.49 6.84
N ARG A 83 -3.73 -13.60 8.02
CA ARG A 83 -4.37 -12.49 8.72
C ARG A 83 -3.32 -11.53 9.27
N GLU A 84 -2.23 -12.10 9.78
CA GLU A 84 -1.09 -11.39 10.34
C GLU A 84 -0.38 -10.56 9.27
N LEU A 85 -0.22 -11.14 8.06
CA LEU A 85 0.36 -10.40 6.94
C LEU A 85 -0.58 -9.30 6.43
N ALA A 86 -1.89 -9.55 6.36
CA ALA A 86 -2.87 -8.53 6.01
C ALA A 86 -2.81 -7.34 6.98
N GLU A 87 -2.69 -7.60 8.28
CA GLU A 87 -2.56 -6.55 9.29
C GLU A 87 -1.24 -5.78 9.14
N GLN A 88 -0.10 -6.47 8.97
CA GLN A 88 1.20 -5.82 8.71
C GLN A 88 1.18 -4.93 7.46
N VAL A 89 0.61 -5.43 6.37
CA VAL A 89 0.49 -4.68 5.11
C VAL A 89 -0.43 -3.47 5.29
N SER A 90 -1.57 -3.62 5.98
CA SER A 90 -2.50 -2.52 6.26
C SER A 90 -1.85 -1.42 7.09
N GLN A 91 -1.09 -1.79 8.12
CA GLN A 91 -0.36 -0.84 8.95
C GLN A 91 0.69 -0.08 8.13
N GLU A 92 1.43 -0.75 7.26
CA GLU A 92 2.43 -0.09 6.43
C GLU A 92 1.79 0.86 5.41
N ILE A 93 0.70 0.46 4.76
CA ILE A 93 -0.06 1.34 3.86
C ILE A 93 -0.56 2.57 4.63
N ARG A 94 -1.10 2.40 5.84
CA ARG A 94 -1.55 3.53 6.69
C ARG A 94 -0.40 4.47 7.05
N ARG A 95 0.82 3.96 7.31
CA ARG A 95 1.99 4.80 7.57
C ARG A 95 2.37 5.62 6.35
N LEU A 96 2.43 4.99 5.17
CA LEU A 96 2.77 5.64 3.91
C LEU A 96 1.69 6.64 3.46
N ALA A 97 0.42 6.35 3.74
CA ALA A 97 -0.73 7.19 3.41
C ALA A 97 -0.83 8.48 4.25
N ARG A 98 -0.03 8.66 5.31
CA ARG A 98 -0.06 9.87 6.16
C ARG A 98 0.22 11.17 5.41
N ALA A 99 0.81 11.09 4.22
CA ALA A 99 1.02 12.23 3.33
C ALA A 99 -0.27 12.73 2.65
N GLU A 100 -1.32 11.91 2.64
CA GLU A 100 -2.59 12.17 1.97
C GLU A 100 -3.72 12.25 3.00
N ASP A 101 -4.53 13.29 2.93
CA ASP A 101 -5.68 13.44 3.82
C ASP A 101 -6.79 12.45 3.47
N ASN A 102 -7.48 11.96 4.50
CA ASN A 102 -8.70 11.15 4.39
C ASN A 102 -8.57 9.80 3.69
N VAL A 103 -7.35 9.25 3.51
CA VAL A 103 -7.19 7.88 3.00
C VAL A 103 -7.62 6.86 4.05
N LYS A 104 -8.67 6.10 3.72
CA LYS A 104 -9.25 5.03 4.55
C LYS A 104 -8.79 3.65 4.08
N VAL A 105 -8.06 2.95 4.95
CA VAL A 105 -7.57 1.58 4.73
C VAL A 105 -8.34 0.61 5.63
N LEU A 106 -9.03 -0.35 5.04
CA LEU A 106 -9.83 -1.36 5.74
C LEU A 106 -9.19 -2.75 5.62
N THR A 107 -9.08 -3.44 6.76
CA THR A 107 -8.57 -4.81 6.83
C THR A 107 -9.74 -5.80 6.90
N LEU A 108 -9.82 -6.73 5.95
CA LEU A 108 -10.87 -7.75 5.85
C LEU A 108 -10.28 -9.16 5.99
N THR A 109 -10.38 -9.73 7.19
CA THR A 109 -9.78 -11.02 7.53
C THR A 109 -10.72 -11.95 8.29
N GLY A 110 -10.54 -13.26 8.07
CA GLY A 110 -11.28 -14.29 8.80
C GLY A 110 -10.98 -14.32 10.32
N GLY A 111 -11.79 -15.07 11.08
CA GLY A 111 -11.59 -15.25 12.53
C GLY A 111 -12.07 -14.09 13.41
N THR A 112 -12.64 -13.04 12.80
CA THR A 112 -13.48 -12.05 13.50
C THR A 112 -14.86 -11.99 12.82
N PRO A 113 -15.92 -11.55 13.53
CA PRO A 113 -17.25 -11.45 12.95
C PRO A 113 -17.27 -10.61 11.67
N ILE A 114 -18.02 -11.06 10.66
CA ILE A 114 -18.11 -10.36 9.36
C ILE A 114 -18.85 -9.04 9.47
N LYS A 115 -19.89 -8.97 10.32
CA LYS A 115 -20.81 -7.83 10.37
C LYS A 115 -20.10 -6.48 10.62
N PRO A 116 -19.23 -6.31 11.64
CA PRO A 116 -18.52 -5.05 11.83
C PRO A 116 -17.60 -4.66 10.66
N GLN A 117 -17.03 -5.65 9.96
CA GLN A 117 -16.21 -5.42 8.78
C GLN A 117 -17.05 -4.98 7.59
N ALA A 118 -18.18 -5.65 7.36
CA ALA A 118 -19.15 -5.31 6.32
C ALA A 118 -19.75 -3.92 6.56
N ASP A 119 -20.11 -3.59 7.81
CA ASP A 119 -20.58 -2.27 8.19
C ASP A 119 -19.47 -1.23 7.90
N SER A 120 -18.22 -1.50 8.28
CA SER A 120 -17.09 -0.59 7.99
C SER A 120 -16.86 -0.35 6.49
N LEU A 121 -17.04 -1.39 5.67
CA LEU A 121 -16.96 -1.34 4.22
C LEU A 121 -18.13 -0.54 3.61
N ALA A 122 -19.34 -0.70 4.15
CA ALA A 122 -20.52 0.05 3.72
C ALA A 122 -20.39 1.57 3.98
N HIS A 123 -19.59 1.96 4.99
CA HIS A 123 -19.19 3.36 5.22
C HIS A 123 -18.03 3.83 4.31
N GLY A 124 -17.69 3.08 3.27
CA GLY A 124 -16.64 3.38 2.29
C GLY A 124 -15.23 3.01 2.77
N ALA A 125 -14.32 2.75 1.84
CA ALA A 125 -12.88 2.57 2.06
C ALA A 125 -12.16 2.80 0.73
N HIS A 126 -10.93 3.29 0.72
CA HIS A 126 -10.16 3.50 -0.51
C HIS A 126 -9.31 2.28 -0.83
N VAL A 127 -8.73 1.68 0.20
CA VAL A 127 -7.89 0.50 0.11
C VAL A 127 -8.45 -0.60 1.00
N VAL A 128 -8.66 -1.77 0.41
CA VAL A 128 -9.00 -2.98 1.14
C VAL A 128 -7.78 -3.90 1.14
N VAL A 129 -7.42 -4.41 2.32
CA VAL A 129 -6.39 -5.42 2.49
C VAL A 129 -7.02 -6.62 3.16
N GLY A 130 -6.85 -7.83 2.62
CA GLY A 130 -7.56 -8.96 3.21
C GLY A 130 -7.12 -10.33 2.76
N THR A 131 -7.65 -11.33 3.45
CA THR A 131 -7.48 -12.74 3.08
C THR A 131 -8.51 -13.15 2.02
N PRO A 132 -8.15 -13.96 1.01
CA PRO A 132 -9.06 -14.31 -0.10
C PRO A 132 -10.45 -14.78 0.34
N GLY A 133 -10.54 -15.68 1.33
CA GLY A 133 -11.83 -16.19 1.81
C GLY A 133 -12.77 -15.08 2.31
N ARG A 134 -12.26 -14.19 3.20
CA ARG A 134 -13.07 -13.09 3.74
C ARG A 134 -13.43 -12.02 2.70
N ILE A 135 -12.64 -11.86 1.65
CA ILE A 135 -12.97 -10.91 0.57
C ILE A 135 -14.16 -11.41 -0.27
N ILE A 136 -14.36 -12.73 -0.32
CA ILE A 136 -15.44 -13.36 -1.09
C ILE A 136 -16.74 -13.44 -0.28
N ASP A 137 -16.65 -13.57 1.05
CA ASP A 137 -17.80 -13.59 1.98
C ASP A 137 -18.61 -12.28 1.96
#